data_AF-C8X5Z6-F1
#
_entry.id   AF-C8X5Z6-F1
#
_cell.length_a   1.000
_cell.length_b   1.000
_cell.length_c   1.000
_cell.angle_alpha   90.00
_cell.angle_beta   90.00
_cell.angle_gamma   90.00
#
_symmetry.space_group_name_H-M   'P 1'
#
loop_
_entity.id
_entity.type
_entity.pdbx_description
1 polymer ?
#
loop_
_entity_poly.entity_id
_entity_poly.type
_entity_poly.pdbx_seq_one_letter_code
_entity_poly.pdbx_strand_id
1 'polypeptide(L)' 'MSKDLSKPKNRKKLDKSAFALPGKRKYPIPDKAHARNALARVAQHGTKDEQKKVKAAVHKKFPGIGRDGKGKGKKAAKT' A
#
# COMPACT_ATOMS: atom_id res chain seq x y z
N MET A 1 -12.05 10.88 -4.06
CA MET A 1 -13.02 9.84 -4.45
C MET A 1 -12.31 8.50 -4.53
N SER A 2 -12.65 7.55 -3.64
CA SER A 2 -12.12 6.18 -3.69
C SER A 2 -12.74 5.42 -4.84
N LYS A 3 -11.96 4.63 -5.60
CA LYS A 3 -12.52 3.82 -6.70
C LYS A 3 -13.27 2.64 -6.07
N ASP A 4 -14.56 2.45 -6.38
CA ASP A 4 -15.33 1.32 -5.82
C ASP A 4 -14.79 -0.02 -6.35
N LEU A 5 -14.03 -0.71 -5.49
CA LEU A 5 -13.50 -2.06 -5.73
C LEU A 5 -14.32 -3.15 -5.04
N SER A 6 -15.53 -2.85 -4.56
CA SER A 6 -16.38 -3.84 -3.90
C SER A 6 -16.76 -4.98 -4.88
N LYS A 7 -17.06 -4.63 -6.14
CA LYS A 7 -17.46 -5.60 -7.17
C LYS A 7 -16.26 -6.25 -7.88
N PRO A 8 -16.24 -7.59 -8.08
CA PRO A 8 -15.14 -8.27 -8.76
C PRO A 8 -14.96 -7.83 -10.23
N LYS A 9 -16.04 -7.42 -10.89
CA LYS A 9 -16.01 -6.84 -12.26
C LYS A 9 -15.15 -5.57 -12.32
N ASN A 10 -15.17 -4.75 -11.27
CA ASN A 10 -14.37 -3.52 -11.20
C ASN A 10 -12.88 -3.82 -10.99
N ARG A 11 -12.56 -4.91 -10.27
CA ARG A 11 -11.18 -5.39 -10.09
C ARG A 11 -10.60 -5.99 -11.37
N LYS A 12 -11.41 -6.68 -12.18
CA LYS A 12 -10.96 -7.28 -13.46
C LYS A 12 -10.51 -6.23 -14.47
N LYS A 13 -11.14 -5.05 -14.47
CA LYS A 13 -10.81 -3.90 -15.33
C LYS A 13 -9.56 -3.13 -14.88
N LEU A 14 -8.95 -3.49 -13.75
CA LEU A 14 -7.73 -2.84 -13.29
C LEU A 14 -6.52 -3.36 -14.08
N ASP A 15 -5.74 -2.41 -14.59
CA ASP A 15 -4.43 -2.68 -15.16
C ASP A 15 -3.49 -3.33 -14.15
N LYS A 16 -2.52 -4.08 -14.66
CA LYS A 16 -1.48 -4.74 -13.84
C LYS A 16 -0.77 -3.73 -12.94
N SER A 17 -0.57 -2.51 -13.43
CA SER A 17 0.03 -1.39 -12.70
C SER A 17 -0.77 -0.98 -11.46
N ALA A 18 -2.07 -1.26 -11.38
CA ALA A 18 -2.91 -0.96 -10.22
C ALA A 18 -2.73 -1.94 -9.06
N PHE A 19 -1.92 -2.99 -9.22
CA PHE A 19 -1.62 -3.96 -8.17
C PHE A 19 -0.20 -3.77 -7.66
N ALA A 20 -0.01 -3.91 -6.35
CA ALA A 20 1.32 -3.85 -5.75
C ALA A 20 2.17 -5.08 -6.13
N LEU A 21 1.52 -6.22 -6.42
CA LEU A 21 2.14 -7.40 -7.00
C LEU A 21 1.49 -7.70 -8.37
N PRO A 22 1.96 -7.09 -9.47
CA PRO A 22 1.36 -7.25 -10.79
C PRO A 22 1.37 -8.71 -11.28
N GLY A 23 2.43 -9.46 -10.99
CA GLY A 23 2.54 -10.87 -11.38
C GLY A 23 1.49 -11.79 -10.73
N LYS A 24 1.03 -11.45 -9.52
CA LYS A 24 -0.02 -12.21 -8.80
C LYS A 24 -1.40 -11.51 -8.83
N ARG A 25 -1.48 -10.31 -9.43
CA ARG A 25 -2.63 -9.38 -9.31
C ARG A 25 -3.15 -9.26 -7.86
N LYS A 26 -2.23 -9.23 -6.89
CA LYS A 26 -2.55 -9.10 -5.45
C LYS A 26 -2.32 -7.67 -4.95
N TYR A 27 -3.06 -7.30 -3.91
CA TYR A 27 -3.01 -6.00 -3.24
C TYR A 27 -3.28 -4.81 -4.18
N PRO A 28 -4.56 -4.54 -4.51
CA PRO A 28 -4.92 -3.40 -5.33
C PRO A 28 -4.53 -2.08 -4.64
N ILE A 29 -3.90 -1.19 -5.38
CA ILE A 29 -3.44 0.15 -4.98
C ILE A 29 -3.90 1.24 -5.98
N PRO A 30 -5.20 1.33 -6.31
CA PRO A 30 -5.71 2.40 -7.20
C PRO A 30 -5.65 3.79 -6.54
N ASP A 31 -5.73 3.88 -5.21
CA ASP A 31 -5.75 5.12 -4.46
C ASP A 31 -5.03 4.97 -3.09
N LYS A 32 -4.93 6.09 -2.36
CA LYS A 32 -4.25 6.18 -1.06
C LYS A 32 -4.89 5.28 0.01
N ALA A 33 -6.22 5.14 0.02
CA ALA A 33 -6.93 4.33 1.01
C ALA A 33 -6.64 2.83 0.79
N HIS A 34 -6.71 2.39 -0.47
CA HIS A 34 -6.36 1.03 -0.86
C HIS A 34 -4.88 0.72 -0.61
N ALA A 35 -3.97 1.68 -0.81
CA ALA A 35 -2.56 1.52 -0.50
C ALA A 35 -2.29 1.26 1.00
N ARG A 36 -2.98 1.96 1.90
CA ARG A 36 -2.90 1.68 3.36
C ARG A 36 -3.44 0.29 3.69
N ASN A 37 -4.59 -0.08 3.11
CA ASN A 37 -5.17 -1.41 3.27
C ASN A 37 -4.25 -2.51 2.72
N ALA A 38 -3.57 -2.27 1.60
CA ALA A 38 -2.60 -3.19 1.04
C ALA A 38 -1.45 -3.47 2.01
N LEU A 39 -0.92 -2.42 2.67
CA LEU A 39 0.10 -2.57 3.72
C LEU A 39 -0.40 -3.38 4.93
N ALA A 40 -1.62 -3.12 5.38
CA ALA A 40 -2.21 -3.87 6.48
C ALA A 40 -2.41 -5.36 6.12
N ARG A 41 -2.90 -5.66 4.92
CA ARG A 41 -3.14 -7.04 4.48
C ARG A 41 -1.84 -7.80 4.23
N VAL A 42 -0.82 -7.17 3.65
CA VAL A 42 0.48 -7.83 3.43
C VAL A 42 1.20 -8.09 4.75
N ALA A 43 0.96 -7.28 5.79
CA ALA A 43 1.47 -7.55 7.12
C ALA A 43 0.80 -8.78 7.78
N GLN A 44 -0.49 -9.00 7.52
CA GLN A 44 -1.26 -10.13 8.07
C GLN A 44 -1.04 -11.45 7.31
N HIS A 45 -0.95 -11.41 5.99
CA HIS A 45 -0.97 -12.61 5.15
C HIS A 45 0.23 -12.76 4.21
N GLY A 46 1.06 -11.73 4.09
CA GLY A 46 2.18 -11.70 3.15
C GLY A 46 3.49 -12.15 3.79
N THR A 47 4.34 -12.79 2.99
CA THR A 47 5.71 -13.11 3.39
C THR A 47 6.59 -11.85 3.46
N LYS A 48 7.76 -11.92 4.11
CA LYS A 48 8.70 -10.78 4.18
C LYS A 48 9.06 -10.22 2.79
N ASP A 49 9.18 -11.07 1.77
CA ASP A 49 9.44 -10.64 0.40
C ASP A 49 8.25 -9.93 -0.23
N GLU A 50 7.03 -10.43 -0.02
CA GLU A 50 5.82 -9.75 -0.47
C GLU A 50 5.65 -8.41 0.22
N GLN A 51 5.94 -8.32 1.53
CA GLN A 51 5.91 -7.06 2.28
C GLN A 51 6.88 -6.03 1.69
N LYS A 52 8.12 -6.41 1.37
CA LYS A 52 9.10 -5.51 0.74
C LYS A 52 8.60 -5.00 -0.62
N LYS A 53 8.10 -5.90 -1.47
CA LYS A 53 7.58 -5.56 -2.79
C LYS A 53 6.36 -4.64 -2.71
N VAL A 54 5.41 -4.95 -1.81
CA VAL A 54 4.21 -4.12 -1.61
C VAL A 54 4.56 -2.75 -1.06
N LYS A 55 5.47 -2.67 -0.06
CA LYS A 55 5.98 -1.38 0.45
C LYS A 55 6.62 -0.54 -0.63
N ALA A 56 7.48 -1.13 -1.46
CA ALA A 56 8.12 -0.43 -2.58
C ALA A 56 7.10 0.06 -3.62
N ALA A 57 6.14 -0.77 -4.00
CA ALA A 57 5.10 -0.40 -4.96
C ALA A 57 4.17 0.71 -4.42
N VAL A 58 3.79 0.62 -3.14
CA VAL A 58 3.01 1.67 -2.46
C VAL A 58 3.79 2.97 -2.41
N HIS A 59 5.06 2.94 -1.98
CA HIS A 59 5.88 4.15 -1.86
C HIS A 59 6.18 4.79 -3.23
N LYS A 60 6.37 3.98 -4.28
CA LYS A 60 6.56 4.46 -5.65
C LYS A 60 5.33 5.22 -6.18
N LYS A 61 4.12 4.77 -5.85
CA LYS A 61 2.88 5.44 -6.28
C LYS A 61 2.42 6.54 -5.32
N PHE A 62 2.61 6.33 -4.04
CA PHE A 62 2.13 7.16 -2.95
C PHE A 62 3.27 7.39 -1.95
N PRO A 63 4.24 8.27 -2.28
CA PRO A 63 5.41 8.54 -1.42
C PRO A 63 5.05 9.14 -0.06
N GLY A 64 3.79 9.56 0.16
CA GLY A 64 3.27 10.00 1.46
C GLY A 64 2.68 8.90 2.34
N ILE A 65 2.71 7.63 1.92
CA ILE A 65 2.15 6.50 2.68
C ILE A 65 3.29 5.63 3.20
N GLY A 66 3.30 5.36 4.52
CA GLY A 66 4.34 4.54 5.17
C GLY A 66 5.54 5.34 5.70
N ARG A 67 5.45 6.68 5.73
CA ARG A 67 6.41 7.55 6.42
C ARG A 67 6.16 7.69 7.93
N ASP A 68 5.10 7.07 8.43
CA ASP A 68 4.76 7.07 9.86
C ASP A 68 5.55 5.97 10.59
N GLY A 69 6.81 6.30 10.88
CA GLY A 69 7.73 5.50 11.69
C GLY A 69 9.11 6.14 11.88
N LYS A 70 9.47 7.16 11.10
CA LYS A 70 10.75 7.89 11.27
C LYS A 70 10.57 9.38 10.96
N GLY A 71 9.92 10.10 11.86
CA GLY A 71 9.66 11.54 11.68
C GLY A 71 9.04 12.31 12.87
N LYS A 72 8.75 11.68 14.01
CA LYS A 72 8.41 12.39 15.26
C LYS A 72 9.31 11.95 16.41
N GLY A 73 10.62 12.11 16.19
CA GLY A 73 11.65 11.85 17.19
C GLY A 73 12.73 12.92 17.17
N LYS A 74 12.35 14.21 17.19
CA LYS A 74 13.10 15.42 17.61
C LYS A 74 12.02 16.51 17.80
N LYS A 75 11.74 17.13 18.95
CA LYS A 75 12.47 17.38 20.19
C LYS A 75 11.47 17.54 21.36
N ALA A 76 11.82 17.03 22.54
CA ALA A 76 11.55 17.66 23.84
C ALA A 76 12.36 16.91 24.90
N ALA A 77 13.68 17.03 24.83
CA ALA A 77 14.51 17.04 26.03
C ALA A 77 14.91 18.50 26.26
N LYS A 78 14.90 18.92 27.53
CA LYS A 78 15.32 20.22 28.10
C LYS A 78 14.15 21.14 28.52
N THR A 79 13.69 21.04 29.77
CA THR A 79 14.08 21.86 30.94
C THR A 79 13.39 21.30 32.17
#